data_AF-A0A1I8HEL3-F1
#
_entry.id   AF-A0A1I8HEL3-F1
#
_cell.length_a   1.000
_cell.length_b   1.000
_cell.length_c   1.000
_cell.angle_alpha   90.00
_cell.angle_beta   90.00
_cell.angle_gamma   90.00
#
_symmetry.space_group_name_H-M   'P 1'
#
loop_
_entity.id
_entity.type
_entity.pdbx_description
1 polymer ?
#
loop_
_entity_poly.entity_id
_entity_poly.type
_entity_poly.pdbx_seq_one_letter_code
_entity_poly.pdbx_strand_id
1 'polypeptide(L)'
;MPLAHHVACKPVSSSCLELLIDRFGTGCLTYGNGRLIRETPVHLAAQHQDESWMKLVKEKGGRGCLRIANEDGKTVAHFAAMNRKSNSCLKWLVKELGSDCLTVPDKYGDTAVHLAAQHQGIESLEWIKRQIGTDCFRLKGRLDRTAFHFAAKKSDNSNLKWLVKELGNDCLTVPDSYGNTAVHLAAKHQGIESLEWIKRQIGADCFRLKGWLDKTAFHFAAEKSDNSNLKWLVKELGSHCLTVPDEYGNTAVHLAARHQPVDSLQFIFDQIGAEMFSLKNNRGETPADVVASRWCYADQSEKRDWISSTQRRLEASRPPAGSSAPTAASAGAKKQLDPSFTDWDFILQDNKKQLIGRGGFGEVYKALTDRNQTVAVKVLPLSGTGQSGKLQKAVEMEKRGVEIIKRLSHPNILQFLKCEQKSDGLYIFTELVSGHSLFELMQRQNKPFKESGVRDFSRQICSGLNFLHCQPEGAILHRDIKSSNIMLTNEGVIKLIDFGLAKEIVGTCGLSTGVDPKGTPYFMAPELFMGEGDSIPYSAKTDVWAFGCTVYELTAMEPPDANVPQIRIG
;
A
#
# COMPACT_ATOMS: atom_id res chain seq x y z
N MET A 1 21.69 -14.17 14.53
CA MET A 1 21.12 -14.93 13.39
C MET A 1 20.23 -14.09 12.45
N PRO A 2 19.28 -13.25 12.92
CA PRO A 2 18.53 -12.33 12.03
C PRO A 2 19.43 -11.29 11.32
N LEU A 3 20.56 -10.95 11.94
CA LEU A 3 21.51 -9.96 11.45
C LEU A 3 22.13 -10.33 10.10
N ALA A 4 22.50 -11.59 9.87
CA ALA A 4 23.07 -12.03 8.58
C ALA A 4 22.05 -11.91 7.43
N HIS A 5 20.77 -12.20 7.69
CA HIS A 5 19.69 -11.98 6.73
C HIS A 5 19.51 -10.50 6.40
N HIS A 6 19.53 -9.65 7.44
CA HIS A 6 19.39 -8.21 7.25
C HIS A 6 20.57 -7.63 6.44
N VAL A 7 21.79 -8.01 6.78
CA VAL A 7 23.03 -7.58 6.13
C VAL A 7 23.05 -8.02 4.67
N ALA A 8 22.64 -9.25 4.36
CA ALA A 8 22.55 -9.76 2.99
C ALA A 8 21.56 -8.99 2.09
N CYS A 9 20.59 -8.27 2.65
CA CYS A 9 19.63 -7.46 1.89
C CYS A 9 20.02 -5.97 1.73
N LYS A 10 21.06 -5.51 2.42
CA LYS A 10 21.47 -4.09 2.42
C LYS A 10 22.68 -3.87 1.52
N PRO A 11 22.83 -2.71 0.86
CA PRO A 11 23.98 -2.43 -0.01
C PRO A 11 25.23 -2.15 0.83
N VAL A 12 25.81 -3.19 1.41
CA VAL A 12 26.98 -3.13 2.28
C VAL A 12 28.10 -4.01 1.72
N SER A 13 29.34 -3.74 2.13
CA SER A 13 30.49 -4.54 1.71
C SER A 13 30.36 -5.99 2.14
N SER A 14 30.91 -6.92 1.34
CA SER A 14 31.05 -8.33 1.71
C SER A 14 31.85 -8.52 3.02
N SER A 15 32.70 -7.55 3.38
CA SER A 15 33.40 -7.51 4.69
C SER A 15 32.44 -7.55 5.88
N CYS A 16 31.23 -7.01 5.75
CA CYS A 16 30.22 -7.09 6.82
C CYS A 16 29.73 -8.53 7.02
N LEU A 17 29.61 -9.31 5.94
CA LEU A 17 29.29 -10.73 6.03
C LEU A 17 30.47 -11.52 6.62
N GLU A 18 31.70 -11.18 6.24
CA GLU A 18 32.90 -11.81 6.78
C GLU A 18 32.98 -11.68 8.30
N LEU A 19 32.78 -10.47 8.84
CA LEU A 19 32.72 -10.24 10.29
C LEU A 19 31.66 -11.09 10.99
N LEU A 20 30.52 -11.32 10.33
CA LEU A 20 29.46 -12.16 10.89
C LEU A 20 29.84 -13.65 10.87
N ILE A 21 30.50 -14.11 9.80
CA ILE A 21 30.99 -15.49 9.72
C ILE A 21 32.07 -15.73 10.76
N ASP A 22 33.02 -14.80 10.91
CA ASP A 22 34.11 -14.93 11.88
C ASP A 22 33.59 -14.91 13.32
N ARG A 23 32.53 -14.12 13.61
CA ARG A 23 31.94 -14.02 14.95
C ARG A 23 30.96 -15.13 15.31
N PHE A 24 30.16 -15.61 14.35
CA PHE A 24 29.06 -16.55 14.60
C PHE A 24 29.24 -17.93 13.93
N GLY A 25 30.34 -18.14 13.22
CA GLY A 25 30.61 -19.34 12.45
C GLY A 25 29.84 -19.42 11.13
N THR A 26 30.23 -20.39 10.29
CA THR A 26 29.66 -20.62 8.95
C THR A 26 28.20 -21.04 8.96
N GLY A 27 27.70 -21.57 10.08
CA GLY A 27 26.30 -21.96 10.25
C GLY A 27 25.30 -20.80 10.08
N CYS A 28 25.75 -19.55 10.22
CA CYS A 28 24.90 -18.39 9.94
C CYS A 28 24.50 -18.27 8.45
N LEU A 29 25.26 -18.85 7.53
CA LEU A 29 25.02 -18.77 6.07
C LEU A 29 23.85 -19.66 5.60
N THR A 30 23.61 -20.77 6.28
CA THR A 30 22.60 -21.77 5.90
C THR A 30 21.41 -21.79 6.84
N TYR A 31 21.44 -20.98 7.91
CA TYR A 31 20.31 -20.83 8.80
C TYR A 31 19.16 -20.10 8.09
N GLY A 32 18.01 -20.75 8.00
CA GLY A 32 16.83 -20.17 7.38
C GLY A 32 16.18 -19.08 8.23
N ASN A 33 15.57 -18.09 7.57
CA ASN A 33 14.71 -17.14 8.25
C ASN A 33 13.49 -17.89 8.83
N GLY A 34 12.97 -17.45 9.99
CA GLY A 34 11.78 -18.04 10.61
C GLY A 34 10.48 -17.78 9.82
N ARG A 35 10.57 -17.52 8.52
CA ARG A 35 9.43 -17.31 7.62
C ARG A 35 9.05 -18.64 6.98
N LEU A 36 7.82 -18.72 6.50
CA LEU A 36 7.23 -19.89 5.84
C LEU A 36 8.08 -20.48 4.69
N ILE A 37 8.91 -19.67 4.02
CA ILE A 37 9.69 -20.05 2.83
C ILE A 37 11.15 -20.42 3.19
N ARG A 38 11.60 -20.15 4.42
CA ARG A 38 12.92 -20.48 4.98
C ARG A 38 14.11 -20.10 4.07
N GLU A 39 14.21 -18.83 3.75
CA GLU A 39 15.33 -18.31 2.95
C GLU A 39 16.56 -18.12 3.84
N THR A 40 17.75 -18.37 3.30
CA THR A 40 19.01 -18.23 4.05
C THR A 40 19.75 -16.95 3.63
N PRO A 41 20.76 -16.48 4.39
CA PRO A 41 21.55 -15.33 3.98
C PRO A 41 22.24 -15.50 2.62
N VAL A 42 22.58 -16.73 2.22
CA VAL A 42 23.15 -17.00 0.88
C VAL A 42 22.13 -16.74 -0.23
N HIS A 43 20.87 -17.16 -0.05
CA HIS A 43 19.79 -16.87 -1.00
C HIS A 43 19.59 -15.35 -1.15
N LEU A 44 19.52 -14.63 -0.03
CA LEU A 44 19.32 -13.19 -0.02
C LEU A 44 20.53 -12.44 -0.62
N ALA A 45 21.75 -12.90 -0.33
CA ALA A 45 22.97 -12.32 -0.89
C ALA A 45 22.99 -12.49 -2.43
N ALA A 46 22.64 -13.67 -2.94
CA ALA A 46 22.56 -13.89 -4.38
C ALA A 46 21.53 -12.95 -5.07
N GLN A 47 20.41 -12.67 -4.40
CA GLN A 47 19.36 -11.80 -4.93
C GLN A 47 19.68 -10.31 -4.88
N HIS A 48 20.48 -9.86 -3.92
CA HIS A 48 20.65 -8.42 -3.65
C HIS A 48 22.08 -7.88 -3.84
N GLN A 49 23.10 -8.75 -3.84
CA GLN A 49 24.52 -8.38 -3.84
C GLN A 49 25.20 -8.76 -5.16
N ASP A 50 26.52 -8.60 -5.21
CA ASP A 50 27.37 -8.94 -6.34
C ASP A 50 28.17 -10.24 -6.14
N GLU A 51 28.96 -10.62 -7.15
CA GLU A 51 29.75 -11.85 -7.13
C GLU A 51 30.78 -11.95 -5.98
N SER A 52 31.21 -10.83 -5.39
CA SER A 52 32.16 -10.85 -4.26
C SER A 52 31.58 -11.58 -3.05
N TRP A 53 30.27 -11.47 -2.84
CA TRP A 53 29.57 -12.19 -1.78
C TRP A 53 29.53 -13.69 -2.04
N MET A 54 29.33 -14.11 -3.28
CA MET A 54 29.32 -15.53 -3.63
C MET A 54 30.72 -16.16 -3.50
N LYS A 55 31.78 -15.39 -3.83
CA LYS A 55 33.17 -15.78 -3.59
C LYS A 55 33.44 -15.98 -2.09
N LEU A 56 33.07 -15.02 -1.26
CA LEU A 56 33.24 -15.10 0.20
C LEU A 56 32.46 -16.28 0.81
N VAL A 57 31.22 -16.51 0.38
CA VAL A 57 30.41 -17.66 0.82
C VAL A 57 31.10 -18.98 0.48
N LYS A 58 31.68 -19.10 -0.72
CA LYS A 58 32.44 -20.29 -1.11
C LYS A 58 33.72 -20.44 -0.28
N GLU A 59 34.47 -19.37 -0.08
CA GLU A 59 35.75 -19.36 0.63
C GLU A 59 35.58 -19.80 2.09
N LYS A 60 34.61 -19.21 2.80
CA LYS A 60 34.42 -19.46 4.23
C LYS A 60 33.45 -20.61 4.50
N GLY A 61 32.35 -20.71 3.73
CA GLY A 61 31.27 -21.69 3.95
C GLY A 61 31.36 -22.95 3.08
N GLY A 62 32.25 -22.98 2.09
CA GLY A 62 32.43 -24.10 1.17
C GLY A 62 31.38 -24.16 0.05
N ARG A 63 31.68 -24.98 -0.97
CA ARG A 63 30.86 -25.14 -2.19
C ARG A 63 29.44 -25.63 -1.91
N GLY A 64 29.22 -26.38 -0.83
CA GLY A 64 27.90 -26.90 -0.44
C GLY A 64 26.88 -25.79 -0.15
N CYS A 65 27.32 -24.66 0.40
CA CYS A 65 26.46 -23.52 0.68
C CYS A 65 25.82 -22.90 -0.57
N LEU A 66 26.42 -23.10 -1.76
CA LEU A 66 25.90 -22.58 -3.02
C LEU A 66 24.84 -23.48 -3.67
N ARG A 67 24.70 -24.72 -3.19
CA ARG A 67 23.77 -25.73 -3.73
C ARG A 67 22.50 -25.90 -2.90
N ILE A 68 22.35 -25.11 -1.84
CA ILE A 68 21.16 -25.13 -0.99
C ILE A 68 19.92 -24.69 -1.78
N ALA A 69 18.78 -25.19 -1.33
CA ALA A 69 17.46 -24.79 -1.79
C ALA A 69 16.60 -24.42 -0.58
N ASN A 70 15.65 -23.51 -0.79
CA ASN A 70 14.66 -23.15 0.22
C ASN A 70 13.50 -24.17 0.28
N GLU A 71 12.48 -23.92 1.11
CA GLU A 71 11.32 -24.83 1.25
C GLU A 71 10.51 -24.98 -0.05
N ASP A 72 10.57 -24.01 -0.96
CA ASP A 72 9.94 -24.08 -2.29
C ASP A 72 10.82 -24.80 -3.33
N GLY A 73 12.00 -25.29 -2.95
CA GLY A 73 12.96 -25.90 -3.87
C GLY A 73 13.75 -24.90 -4.72
N LYS A 74 13.63 -23.59 -4.46
CA LYS A 74 14.39 -22.56 -5.17
C LYS A 74 15.85 -22.57 -4.71
N THR A 75 16.74 -22.83 -5.66
CA THR A 75 18.19 -22.83 -5.44
C THR A 75 18.77 -21.42 -5.39
N VAL A 76 20.03 -21.28 -4.96
CA VAL A 76 20.78 -20.01 -5.01
C VAL A 76 20.80 -19.40 -6.43
N ALA A 77 20.82 -20.22 -7.49
CA ALA A 77 20.74 -19.75 -8.87
C ALA A 77 19.40 -19.06 -9.21
N HIS A 78 18.27 -19.53 -8.64
CA HIS A 78 16.98 -18.85 -8.79
C HIS A 78 17.01 -17.46 -8.17
N PHE A 79 17.57 -17.34 -6.97
CA PHE A 79 17.72 -16.05 -6.29
C PHE A 79 18.67 -15.11 -7.04
N ALA A 80 19.79 -15.62 -7.54
CA ALA A 80 20.68 -14.84 -8.41
C ALA A 80 19.98 -14.34 -9.68
N ALA A 81 19.12 -15.17 -10.30
CA ALA A 81 18.32 -14.78 -11.46
C ALA A 81 17.25 -13.71 -11.14
N MET A 82 16.83 -13.57 -9.88
CA MET A 82 15.93 -12.49 -9.43
C MET A 82 16.64 -11.16 -9.16
N ASN A 83 17.97 -11.13 -9.18
CA ASN A 83 18.74 -9.91 -8.96
C ASN A 83 18.60 -8.95 -10.14
N ARG A 84 17.86 -7.85 -9.93
CA ARG A 84 17.58 -6.83 -10.97
C ARG A 84 18.73 -5.85 -11.19
N LYS A 85 19.70 -5.79 -10.27
CA LYS A 85 20.82 -4.82 -10.32
C LYS A 85 22.02 -5.37 -11.07
N SER A 86 22.29 -6.66 -10.95
CA SER A 86 23.46 -7.29 -11.54
C SER A 86 23.23 -8.76 -11.87
N ASN A 87 23.83 -9.21 -12.97
CA ASN A 87 23.88 -10.63 -13.35
C ASN A 87 25.20 -11.32 -12.93
N SER A 88 26.09 -10.60 -12.23
CA SER A 88 27.41 -11.10 -11.82
C SER A 88 27.31 -12.35 -10.94
N CYS A 89 26.44 -12.35 -9.92
CA CYS A 89 26.17 -13.52 -9.08
C CYS A 89 25.79 -14.74 -9.89
N LEU A 90 24.84 -14.59 -10.84
CA LEU A 90 24.35 -15.71 -11.64
C LEU A 90 25.47 -16.26 -12.54
N LYS A 91 26.19 -15.38 -13.25
CA LYS A 91 27.31 -15.76 -14.11
C LYS A 91 28.42 -16.46 -13.31
N TRP A 92 28.74 -15.94 -12.13
CA TRP A 92 29.76 -16.51 -11.26
C TRP A 92 29.34 -17.88 -10.72
N LEU A 93 28.10 -18.01 -10.25
CA LEU A 93 27.54 -19.27 -9.74
C LEU A 93 27.57 -20.37 -10.80
N VAL A 94 27.21 -20.05 -12.04
CA VAL A 94 27.23 -21.03 -13.13
C VAL A 94 28.67 -21.46 -13.48
N LYS A 95 29.63 -20.52 -13.50
CA LYS A 95 31.04 -20.87 -13.69
C LYS A 95 31.55 -21.84 -12.61
N GLU A 96 31.04 -21.71 -11.38
CA GLU A 96 31.44 -22.52 -10.23
C GLU A 96 30.69 -23.85 -10.10
N LEU A 97 29.40 -23.86 -10.42
CA LEU A 97 28.49 -24.99 -10.20
C LEU A 97 28.24 -25.83 -11.44
N GLY A 98 28.53 -25.30 -12.63
CA GLY A 98 28.15 -25.85 -13.93
C GLY A 98 26.87 -25.21 -14.47
N SER A 99 26.67 -25.29 -15.79
CA SER A 99 25.50 -24.72 -16.49
C SER A 99 24.18 -25.40 -16.14
N ASP A 100 24.22 -26.66 -15.68
CA ASP A 100 23.03 -27.42 -15.25
C ASP A 100 22.23 -26.72 -14.15
N CYS A 101 22.87 -25.88 -13.32
CA CYS A 101 22.15 -25.15 -12.27
C CYS A 101 21.12 -24.15 -12.81
N LEU A 102 21.18 -23.80 -14.11
CA LEU A 102 20.21 -22.92 -14.76
C LEU A 102 18.87 -23.61 -15.05
N THR A 103 18.88 -24.93 -15.23
CA THR A 103 17.71 -25.72 -15.65
C THR A 103 17.10 -26.55 -14.53
N VAL A 104 17.68 -26.54 -13.33
CA VAL A 104 17.07 -27.17 -12.14
C VAL A 104 15.72 -26.50 -11.85
N PRO A 105 14.61 -27.25 -11.85
CA PRO A 105 13.31 -26.71 -11.50
C PRO A 105 13.13 -26.59 -9.98
N ASP A 106 12.41 -25.56 -9.54
CA ASP A 106 11.85 -25.51 -8.18
C ASP A 106 10.63 -26.46 -8.04
N LYS A 107 10.00 -26.51 -6.86
CA LYS A 107 8.84 -27.39 -6.62
C LYS A 107 7.64 -27.10 -7.54
N TYR A 108 7.58 -25.92 -8.15
CA TYR A 108 6.53 -25.52 -9.06
C TYR A 108 6.92 -25.67 -10.54
N GLY A 109 8.18 -26.01 -10.84
CA GLY A 109 8.71 -26.18 -12.20
C GLY A 109 9.48 -24.97 -12.73
N ASP A 110 9.50 -23.83 -12.02
CA ASP A 110 10.23 -22.65 -12.49
C ASP A 110 11.74 -22.91 -12.40
N THR A 111 12.49 -22.41 -13.37
CA THR A 111 13.96 -22.52 -13.44
C THR A 111 14.61 -21.14 -13.34
N ALA A 112 15.92 -21.07 -13.15
CA ALA A 112 16.64 -19.80 -13.16
C ALA A 112 16.47 -19.04 -14.50
N VAL A 113 16.29 -19.75 -15.61
CA VAL A 113 16.03 -19.15 -16.93
C VAL A 113 14.72 -18.35 -16.95
N HIS A 114 13.65 -18.89 -16.36
CA HIS A 114 12.35 -18.22 -16.26
C HIS A 114 12.47 -16.92 -15.46
N LEU A 115 13.13 -16.98 -14.30
CA LEU A 115 13.31 -15.81 -13.43
C LEU A 115 14.23 -14.75 -14.07
N ALA A 116 15.28 -15.17 -14.77
CA ALA A 116 16.16 -14.26 -15.50
C ALA A 116 15.40 -13.54 -16.62
N ALA A 117 14.51 -14.23 -17.34
CA ALA A 117 13.66 -13.62 -18.37
C ALA A 117 12.74 -12.52 -17.82
N GLN A 118 12.28 -12.64 -16.56
CA GLN A 118 11.46 -11.62 -15.91
C GLN A 118 12.26 -10.47 -15.28
N HIS A 119 13.42 -10.76 -14.67
CA HIS A 119 14.08 -9.82 -13.76
C HIS A 119 15.41 -9.25 -14.26
N GLN A 120 16.09 -9.92 -15.19
CA GLN A 120 17.37 -9.47 -15.73
C GLN A 120 17.22 -8.89 -17.15
N GLY A 121 18.32 -8.39 -17.72
CA GLY A 121 18.34 -7.82 -19.07
C GLY A 121 18.77 -8.80 -20.16
N ILE A 122 18.76 -8.32 -21.41
CA ILE A 122 19.14 -9.07 -22.61
C ILE A 122 20.53 -9.69 -22.48
N GLU A 123 21.49 -8.99 -21.89
CA GLU A 123 22.86 -9.49 -21.69
C GLU A 123 22.88 -10.84 -20.96
N SER A 124 22.01 -11.02 -19.96
CA SER A 124 21.88 -12.28 -19.24
C SER A 124 21.26 -13.37 -20.11
N LEU A 125 20.25 -13.05 -20.91
CA LEU A 125 19.59 -14.03 -21.78
C LEU A 125 20.52 -14.50 -22.90
N GLU A 126 21.26 -13.56 -23.51
CA GLU A 126 22.28 -13.89 -24.51
C GLU A 126 23.40 -14.73 -23.90
N TRP A 127 23.81 -14.41 -22.67
CA TRP A 127 24.80 -15.20 -21.97
C TRP A 127 24.28 -16.62 -21.63
N ILE A 128 23.04 -16.76 -21.13
CA ILE A 128 22.39 -18.06 -20.86
C ILE A 128 22.30 -18.90 -22.15
N LYS A 129 21.88 -18.29 -23.26
CA LYS A 129 21.84 -18.93 -24.58
C LYS A 129 23.19 -19.52 -24.96
N ARG A 130 24.29 -18.80 -24.70
CA ARG A 130 25.66 -19.30 -24.98
C ARG A 130 26.06 -20.46 -24.06
N GLN A 131 25.45 -20.62 -22.89
CA GLN A 131 25.76 -21.72 -21.96
C GLN A 131 24.98 -23.00 -22.27
N ILE A 132 23.67 -22.89 -22.55
CA ILE A 132 22.76 -24.05 -22.60
C ILE A 132 21.85 -24.09 -23.84
N GLY A 133 22.10 -23.24 -24.84
CA GLY A 133 21.32 -23.17 -26.06
C GLY A 133 20.00 -22.40 -25.93
N THR A 134 19.29 -22.25 -27.05
CA THR A 134 18.03 -21.49 -27.15
C THR A 134 16.82 -22.23 -26.60
N ASP A 135 16.83 -23.56 -26.61
CA ASP A 135 15.66 -24.37 -26.21
C ASP A 135 15.32 -24.23 -24.73
N CYS A 136 16.27 -23.78 -23.90
CA CYS A 136 16.03 -23.51 -22.49
C CYS A 136 14.91 -22.47 -22.24
N PHE A 137 14.65 -21.57 -23.20
CA PHE A 137 13.58 -20.57 -23.10
C PHE A 137 12.19 -21.13 -23.46
N ARG A 138 12.14 -22.32 -24.07
CA ARG A 138 10.90 -23.05 -24.40
C ARG A 138 10.46 -24.00 -23.27
N LEU A 139 11.31 -24.20 -22.26
CA LEU A 139 10.96 -24.99 -21.09
C LEU A 139 9.68 -24.43 -20.45
N LYS A 140 8.84 -25.35 -19.98
CA LYS A 140 7.60 -25.04 -19.27
C LYS A 140 7.87 -25.07 -17.78
N GLY A 141 7.70 -23.92 -17.13
CA GLY A 141 7.78 -23.79 -15.69
C GLY A 141 6.42 -23.94 -15.02
N ARG A 142 6.23 -23.19 -13.94
CA ARG A 142 4.98 -23.13 -13.18
C ARG A 142 3.82 -22.75 -14.08
N LEU A 143 2.76 -23.55 -14.04
CA LEU A 143 1.54 -23.39 -14.85
C LEU A 143 1.83 -23.43 -16.36
N ASP A 144 2.76 -24.27 -16.82
CA ASP A 144 3.16 -24.37 -18.22
C ASP A 144 3.71 -23.07 -18.84
N ARG A 145 4.17 -22.13 -18.00
CA ARG A 145 4.68 -20.84 -18.47
C ARG A 145 6.09 -20.96 -19.00
N THR A 146 6.30 -20.48 -20.22
CA THR A 146 7.62 -20.34 -20.87
C THR A 146 8.30 -19.01 -20.51
N ALA A 147 9.58 -18.84 -20.91
CA ALA A 147 10.31 -17.59 -20.72
C ALA A 147 9.61 -16.35 -21.31
N PHE A 148 8.78 -16.53 -22.35
CA PHE A 148 7.97 -15.46 -22.94
C PHE A 148 6.93 -14.90 -21.97
N HIS A 149 6.28 -15.76 -21.19
CA HIS A 149 5.32 -15.34 -20.18
C HIS A 149 6.00 -14.53 -19.06
N PHE A 150 7.20 -14.96 -18.66
CA PHE A 150 8.00 -14.27 -17.67
C PHE A 150 8.52 -12.93 -18.18
N ALA A 151 9.02 -12.88 -19.43
CA ALA A 151 9.44 -11.64 -20.08
C ALA A 151 8.28 -10.66 -20.26
N ALA A 152 7.07 -11.13 -20.55
CA ALA A 152 5.86 -10.30 -20.66
C ALA A 152 5.43 -9.66 -19.33
N LYS A 153 5.87 -10.18 -18.18
CA LYS A 153 5.65 -9.57 -16.84
C LYS A 153 6.66 -8.49 -16.48
N LYS A 154 7.77 -8.39 -17.21
CA LYS A 154 8.74 -7.30 -17.05
C LYS A 154 8.09 -6.00 -17.57
N SER A 155 8.38 -4.87 -16.94
CA SER A 155 7.76 -3.57 -17.27
C SER A 155 8.08 -3.08 -18.69
N ASP A 156 9.25 -3.43 -19.21
CA ASP A 156 9.68 -3.16 -20.58
C ASP A 156 9.65 -4.43 -21.44
N ASN A 157 9.63 -4.25 -22.76
CA ASN A 157 9.54 -5.34 -23.74
C ASN A 157 10.89 -5.82 -24.28
N SER A 158 12.03 -5.36 -23.75
CA SER A 158 13.35 -5.66 -24.35
C SER A 158 13.63 -7.16 -24.42
N ASN A 159 13.38 -7.89 -23.32
CA ASN A 159 13.56 -9.34 -23.27
C ASN A 159 12.56 -10.08 -24.17
N LEU A 160 11.32 -9.60 -24.25
CA LEU A 160 10.29 -10.21 -25.10
C LEU A 160 10.62 -10.05 -26.58
N LYS A 161 11.08 -8.85 -27.00
CA LYS A 161 11.58 -8.57 -28.34
C LYS A 161 12.77 -9.45 -28.70
N TRP A 162 13.72 -9.58 -27.76
CA TRP A 162 14.88 -10.44 -27.96
C TRP A 162 14.47 -11.91 -28.12
N LEU A 163 13.59 -12.43 -27.24
CA LEU A 163 13.12 -13.82 -27.33
C LEU A 163 12.42 -14.11 -28.67
N VAL A 164 11.55 -13.21 -29.15
CA VAL A 164 10.89 -13.38 -30.46
C VAL A 164 11.88 -13.35 -31.61
N LYS A 165 12.91 -12.50 -31.54
CA LYS A 165 13.98 -12.47 -32.55
C LYS A 165 14.73 -13.81 -32.62
N GLU A 166 14.94 -14.47 -31.48
CA GLU A 166 15.73 -15.70 -31.40
C GLU A 166 14.93 -16.98 -31.67
N LEU A 167 13.64 -17.00 -31.31
CA LEU A 167 12.83 -18.23 -31.27
C LEU A 167 11.59 -18.19 -32.16
N GLY A 168 11.24 -17.03 -32.72
CA GLY A 168 10.04 -16.84 -33.52
C GLY A 168 8.89 -16.13 -32.77
N ASN A 169 7.96 -15.58 -33.55
CA ASN A 169 6.78 -14.86 -33.04
C ASN A 169 5.62 -15.79 -32.66
N ASP A 170 5.62 -17.04 -33.13
CA ASP A 170 4.70 -18.12 -32.77
C ASP A 170 4.64 -18.35 -31.25
N CYS A 171 5.75 -18.11 -30.56
CA CYS A 171 5.86 -18.25 -29.11
C CYS A 171 5.02 -17.25 -28.32
N LEU A 172 4.59 -16.13 -28.93
CA LEU A 172 3.76 -15.12 -28.26
C LEU A 172 2.34 -15.63 -27.97
N THR A 173 1.86 -16.60 -28.75
CA THR A 173 0.49 -17.14 -28.66
C THR A 173 0.42 -18.51 -27.98
N VAL A 174 1.56 -19.06 -27.54
CA VAL A 174 1.59 -20.31 -26.77
C VAL A 174 0.88 -20.08 -25.43
N PRO A 175 -0.18 -20.86 -25.10
CA PRO A 175 -0.91 -20.71 -23.85
C PRO A 175 -0.20 -21.37 -22.67
N ASP A 176 -0.34 -20.76 -21.50
CA ASP A 176 -0.07 -21.37 -20.19
C ASP A 176 -1.18 -22.36 -19.80
N SER A 177 -1.07 -23.01 -18.63
CA SER A 177 -2.04 -24.04 -18.18
C SER A 177 -3.46 -23.52 -17.99
N TYR A 178 -3.65 -22.20 -17.98
CA TYR A 178 -4.96 -21.55 -17.89
C TYR A 178 -5.39 -20.91 -19.21
N GLY A 179 -4.62 -21.08 -20.29
CA GLY A 179 -4.91 -20.46 -21.59
C GLY A 179 -4.29 -19.07 -21.78
N ASN A 180 -3.63 -18.48 -20.78
CA ASN A 180 -3.04 -17.15 -20.96
C ASN A 180 -1.81 -17.24 -21.85
N THR A 181 -1.71 -16.32 -22.81
CA THR A 181 -0.53 -16.15 -23.66
C THR A 181 0.35 -15.00 -23.15
N ALA A 182 1.54 -14.84 -23.73
CA ALA A 182 2.40 -13.69 -23.45
C ALA A 182 1.70 -12.34 -23.74
N VAL A 183 0.78 -12.32 -24.71
CA VAL A 183 -0.02 -11.14 -25.08
C VAL A 183 -0.87 -10.65 -23.91
N HIS A 184 -1.53 -11.57 -23.19
CA HIS A 184 -2.37 -11.24 -22.02
C HIS A 184 -1.54 -10.60 -20.91
N LEU A 185 -0.38 -11.18 -20.62
CA LEU A 185 0.52 -10.68 -19.57
C LEU A 185 1.13 -9.33 -19.96
N ALA A 186 1.50 -9.14 -21.23
CA ALA A 186 2.00 -7.86 -21.73
C ALA A 186 0.93 -6.76 -21.65
N ALA A 187 -0.35 -7.07 -21.95
CA ALA A 187 -1.45 -6.12 -21.82
C ALA A 187 -1.64 -5.60 -20.38
N LYS A 188 -1.31 -6.41 -19.38
CA LYS A 188 -1.37 -6.03 -17.96
C LYS A 188 -0.12 -5.32 -17.45
N HIS A 189 1.06 -5.79 -17.85
CA HIS A 189 2.32 -5.40 -17.18
C HIS A 189 3.22 -4.46 -17.99
N GLN A 190 3.07 -4.40 -19.32
CA GLN A 190 3.92 -3.58 -20.20
C GLN A 190 3.19 -2.32 -20.70
N GLY A 191 3.92 -1.43 -21.36
CA GLY A 191 3.37 -0.21 -21.97
C GLY A 191 2.89 -0.40 -23.42
N ILE A 192 2.25 0.65 -23.95
CA ILE A 192 1.68 0.74 -25.30
C ILE A 192 2.67 0.31 -26.39
N GLU A 193 3.92 0.74 -26.30
CA GLU A 193 4.98 0.38 -27.28
C GLU A 193 5.08 -1.13 -27.48
N SER A 194 4.83 -1.91 -26.44
CA SER A 194 4.86 -3.37 -26.46
C SER A 194 3.65 -3.94 -27.18
N LEU A 195 2.45 -3.37 -26.96
CA LEU A 195 1.23 -3.80 -27.63
C LEU A 195 1.28 -3.45 -29.13
N GLU A 196 1.76 -2.26 -29.47
CA GLU A 196 2.01 -1.86 -30.85
C GLU A 196 3.00 -2.81 -31.53
N TRP A 197 4.08 -3.16 -30.84
CA TRP A 197 5.05 -4.10 -31.37
C TRP A 197 4.47 -5.51 -31.53
N ILE A 198 3.74 -6.04 -30.54
CA ILE A 198 3.05 -7.34 -30.62
C ILE A 198 2.08 -7.38 -31.81
N LYS A 199 1.27 -6.32 -31.98
CA LYS A 199 0.35 -6.16 -33.12
C LYS A 199 1.09 -6.30 -34.45
N ARG A 200 2.28 -5.70 -34.58
CA ARG A 200 3.11 -5.81 -35.80
C ARG A 200 3.68 -7.22 -36.01
N GLN A 201 3.85 -8.01 -34.96
CA GLN A 201 4.38 -9.37 -35.07
C GLN A 201 3.33 -10.40 -35.48
N ILE A 202 2.13 -10.34 -34.90
CA ILE A 202 1.13 -11.42 -34.99
C ILE A 202 -0.30 -10.93 -35.28
N GLY A 203 -0.48 -9.65 -35.64
CA GLY A 203 -1.78 -9.06 -35.96
C GLY A 203 -2.59 -8.61 -34.73
N ALA A 204 -3.69 -7.90 -34.97
CA ALA A 204 -4.53 -7.35 -33.90
C ALA A 204 -5.41 -8.42 -33.21
N ASP A 205 -5.78 -9.49 -33.91
CA ASP A 205 -6.68 -10.52 -33.37
C ASP A 205 -6.10 -11.27 -32.17
N CYS A 206 -4.78 -11.22 -31.96
CA CYS A 206 -4.14 -11.80 -30.77
C CYS A 206 -4.67 -11.20 -29.46
N PHE A 207 -5.18 -9.96 -29.46
CA PHE A 207 -5.77 -9.32 -28.28
C PHE A 207 -7.19 -9.79 -27.95
N ARG A 208 -7.83 -10.50 -28.89
CA ARG A 208 -9.17 -11.10 -28.73
C ARG A 208 -9.13 -12.53 -28.22
N LEU A 209 -7.95 -13.15 -28.19
CA LEU A 209 -7.77 -14.48 -27.64
C LEU A 209 -8.28 -14.52 -26.20
N LYS A 210 -8.91 -15.63 -25.83
CA LYS A 210 -9.41 -15.89 -24.48
C LYS A 210 -8.37 -16.70 -23.73
N GLY A 211 -7.95 -16.18 -22.58
CA GLY A 211 -7.07 -16.87 -21.64
C GLY A 211 -7.84 -17.41 -20.43
N TRP A 212 -7.24 -17.25 -19.25
CA TRP A 212 -7.81 -17.72 -18.00
C TRP A 212 -9.17 -17.05 -17.73
N LEU A 213 -10.18 -17.88 -17.43
CA LEU A 213 -11.55 -17.43 -17.17
C LEU A 213 -12.17 -16.69 -18.35
N ASP A 214 -11.86 -17.08 -19.59
CA ASP A 214 -12.34 -16.40 -20.80
C ASP A 214 -11.92 -14.92 -20.92
N LYS A 215 -10.92 -14.48 -20.15
CA LYS A 215 -10.43 -13.10 -20.18
C LYS A 215 -9.60 -12.82 -21.42
N THR A 216 -9.93 -11.72 -22.10
CA THR A 216 -9.18 -11.16 -23.24
C THR A 216 -8.12 -10.15 -22.79
N ALA A 217 -7.28 -9.68 -23.71
CA ALA A 217 -6.28 -8.63 -23.40
C ALA A 217 -6.91 -7.33 -22.85
N PHE A 218 -8.16 -7.03 -23.18
CA PHE A 218 -8.91 -5.91 -22.61
C PHE A 218 -9.14 -6.07 -21.10
N HIS A 219 -9.46 -7.27 -20.64
CA HIS A 219 -9.62 -7.57 -19.22
C HIS A 219 -8.31 -7.39 -18.47
N PHE A 220 -7.21 -7.91 -19.03
CA PHE A 220 -5.87 -7.77 -18.47
C PHE A 220 -5.41 -6.30 -18.44
N ALA A 221 -5.68 -5.54 -19.50
CA ALA A 221 -5.40 -4.10 -19.54
C ALA A 221 -6.26 -3.32 -18.54
N ALA A 222 -7.51 -3.71 -18.32
CA ALA A 222 -8.40 -3.13 -17.31
C ALA A 222 -7.97 -3.41 -15.85
N GLU A 223 -7.18 -4.47 -15.61
CA GLU A 223 -6.58 -4.77 -14.31
C GLU A 223 -5.29 -3.98 -14.02
N LYS A 224 -4.71 -3.32 -15.04
CA LYS A 224 -3.56 -2.43 -14.88
C LYS A 224 -3.98 -1.18 -14.11
N SER A 225 -3.10 -0.61 -13.29
CA SER A 225 -3.42 0.58 -12.46
C SER A 225 -3.73 1.84 -13.29
N ASP A 226 -3.18 1.95 -14.49
CA ASP A 226 -3.48 3.03 -15.43
C ASP A 226 -4.30 2.54 -16.64
N ASN A 227 -4.94 3.47 -17.34
CA ASN A 227 -5.81 3.16 -18.48
C ASN A 227 -5.13 3.28 -19.86
N SER A 228 -3.81 3.47 -19.93
CA SER A 228 -3.13 3.75 -21.21
C SER A 228 -3.27 2.60 -22.21
N ASN A 229 -3.04 1.36 -21.76
CA ASN A 229 -3.19 0.17 -22.59
C ASN A 229 -4.66 -0.07 -22.99
N LEU A 230 -5.60 0.15 -22.07
CA LEU A 230 -7.02 -0.03 -22.35
C LEU A 230 -7.51 0.99 -23.39
N LYS A 231 -7.11 2.27 -23.26
CA LYS A 231 -7.38 3.32 -24.25
C LYS A 231 -6.84 2.97 -25.63
N TRP A 232 -5.59 2.50 -25.67
CA TRP A 232 -4.96 2.09 -26.93
C TRP A 232 -5.70 0.90 -27.57
N LEU A 233 -6.03 -0.14 -26.79
CA LEU A 233 -6.77 -1.30 -27.29
C LEU A 233 -8.15 -0.92 -27.84
N VAL A 234 -8.88 -0.02 -27.17
CA VAL A 234 -10.18 0.49 -27.65
C VAL A 234 -10.03 1.25 -28.96
N LYS A 235 -9.00 2.10 -29.08
CA LYS A 235 -8.72 2.83 -30.33
C LYS A 235 -8.41 1.89 -31.50
N GLU A 236 -7.69 0.79 -31.24
CA GLU A 236 -7.21 -0.11 -32.28
C GLU A 236 -8.20 -1.20 -32.68
N LEU A 237 -9.00 -1.73 -31.74
CA LEU A 237 -9.93 -2.83 -32.00
C LEU A 237 -11.41 -2.44 -31.85
N GLY A 238 -11.71 -1.22 -31.39
CA GLY A 238 -13.06 -0.70 -31.21
C GLY A 238 -13.64 -0.91 -29.81
N SER A 239 -14.60 -0.05 -29.46
CA SER A 239 -15.25 -0.02 -28.14
C SER A 239 -16.11 -1.25 -27.83
N HIS A 240 -16.60 -1.97 -28.84
CA HIS A 240 -17.37 -3.21 -28.67
C HIS A 240 -16.59 -4.31 -27.90
N CYS A 241 -15.26 -4.24 -27.86
CA CYS A 241 -14.44 -5.16 -27.08
C CYS A 241 -14.55 -4.93 -25.56
N LEU A 242 -15.02 -3.76 -25.11
CA LEU A 242 -15.17 -3.43 -23.70
C LEU A 242 -16.31 -4.21 -23.03
N THR A 243 -17.31 -4.64 -23.81
CA THR A 243 -18.52 -5.30 -23.32
C THR A 243 -18.47 -6.82 -23.44
N VAL A 244 -17.38 -7.39 -23.96
CA VAL A 244 -17.17 -8.84 -24.02
C VAL A 244 -17.05 -9.39 -22.60
N PRO A 245 -17.89 -10.37 -22.20
CA PRO A 245 -17.84 -10.95 -20.86
C PRO A 245 -16.75 -12.03 -20.73
N ASP A 246 -16.17 -12.10 -19.53
CA ASP A 246 -15.38 -13.23 -19.03
C ASP A 246 -16.29 -14.38 -18.53
N GLU A 247 -15.72 -15.46 -18.00
CA GLU A 247 -16.46 -16.65 -17.52
C GLU A 247 -17.50 -16.31 -16.43
N TYR A 248 -17.27 -15.23 -15.67
CA TYR A 248 -18.18 -14.75 -14.62
C TYR A 248 -19.11 -13.64 -15.09
N GLY A 249 -19.13 -13.33 -16.39
CA GLY A 249 -19.90 -12.23 -16.95
C GLY A 249 -19.28 -10.86 -16.68
N ASN A 250 -18.08 -10.78 -16.08
CA ASN A 250 -17.42 -9.49 -15.91
C ASN A 250 -16.86 -9.04 -17.24
N THR A 251 -17.15 -7.80 -17.62
CA THR A 251 -16.56 -7.16 -18.79
C THR A 251 -15.32 -6.36 -18.40
N ALA A 252 -14.55 -5.87 -19.38
CA ALA A 252 -13.43 -4.95 -19.11
C ALA A 252 -13.88 -3.70 -18.33
N VAL A 253 -15.13 -3.27 -18.49
CA VAL A 253 -15.72 -2.16 -17.73
C VAL A 253 -15.78 -2.46 -16.23
N HIS A 254 -16.20 -3.67 -15.84
CA HIS A 254 -16.26 -4.06 -14.43
C HIS A 254 -14.87 -4.09 -13.80
N LEU A 255 -13.87 -4.60 -14.53
CA LEU A 255 -12.49 -4.65 -14.06
C LEU A 255 -11.87 -3.25 -13.97
N ALA A 256 -12.12 -2.37 -14.94
CA ALA A 256 -11.65 -0.99 -14.90
C ALA A 256 -12.28 -0.23 -13.72
N ALA A 257 -13.57 -0.42 -13.46
CA ALA A 257 -14.27 0.12 -12.30
C ALA A 257 -13.61 -0.29 -10.97
N ARG A 258 -13.10 -1.53 -10.90
CA ARG A 258 -12.41 -2.06 -9.72
C ARG A 258 -10.96 -1.57 -9.57
N HIS A 259 -10.20 -1.47 -10.66
CA HIS A 259 -8.74 -1.36 -10.61
C HIS A 259 -8.15 -0.03 -11.08
N GLN A 260 -8.83 0.68 -11.99
CA GLN A 260 -8.29 1.88 -12.65
C GLN A 260 -8.87 3.18 -12.09
N PRO A 261 -8.22 4.35 -12.25
CA PRO A 261 -8.71 5.63 -11.74
C PRO A 261 -10.00 6.09 -12.43
N VAL A 262 -10.67 7.10 -11.86
CA VAL A 262 -11.96 7.64 -12.34
C VAL A 262 -11.94 8.11 -13.80
N ASP A 263 -10.81 8.66 -14.28
CA ASP A 263 -10.60 9.07 -15.68
C ASP A 263 -10.85 7.93 -16.68
N SER A 264 -10.69 6.70 -16.24
CA SER A 264 -10.93 5.50 -17.04
C SER A 264 -12.42 5.24 -17.21
N LEU A 265 -13.22 5.54 -16.17
CA LEU A 265 -14.68 5.46 -16.22
C LEU A 265 -15.24 6.55 -17.13
N GLN A 266 -14.70 7.76 -17.04
CA GLN A 266 -15.04 8.84 -17.98
C GLN A 266 -14.72 8.42 -19.42
N PHE A 267 -13.51 7.93 -19.68
CA PHE A 267 -13.15 7.45 -21.01
C PHE A 267 -14.07 6.34 -21.50
N ILE A 268 -14.36 5.32 -20.69
CA ILE A 268 -15.27 4.24 -21.08
C ILE A 268 -16.67 4.79 -21.38
N PHE A 269 -17.19 5.69 -20.55
CA PHE A 269 -18.47 6.33 -20.78
C PHE A 269 -18.51 7.13 -22.08
N ASP A 270 -17.42 7.81 -22.45
CA ASP A 270 -17.33 8.51 -23.74
C ASP A 270 -17.36 7.53 -24.93
N GLN A 271 -17.04 6.24 -24.73
CA GLN A 271 -17.00 5.22 -25.78
C GLN A 271 -18.30 4.41 -25.93
N ILE A 272 -19.00 4.12 -24.82
CA ILE A 272 -20.21 3.26 -24.82
C ILE A 272 -21.45 3.94 -24.18
N GLY A 273 -21.31 5.18 -23.69
CA GLY A 273 -22.40 5.96 -23.13
C GLY A 273 -23.07 5.31 -21.91
N ALA A 274 -24.37 5.52 -21.80
CA ALA A 274 -25.18 5.06 -20.66
C ALA A 274 -25.26 3.52 -20.55
N GLU A 275 -24.96 2.77 -21.62
CA GLU A 275 -24.90 1.30 -21.59
C GLU A 275 -23.93 0.80 -20.52
N MET A 276 -22.86 1.56 -20.25
CA MET A 276 -21.90 1.27 -19.19
C MET A 276 -22.58 0.92 -17.85
N PHE A 277 -23.65 1.63 -17.49
CA PHE A 277 -24.32 1.47 -16.20
C PHE A 277 -25.33 0.31 -16.18
N SER A 278 -25.72 -0.22 -17.34
CA SER A 278 -26.66 -1.34 -17.44
C SER A 278 -25.98 -2.70 -17.60
N LEU A 279 -24.66 -2.74 -17.81
CA LEU A 279 -23.89 -3.98 -17.86
C LEU A 279 -24.01 -4.69 -16.52
N LYS A 280 -24.32 -5.99 -16.54
CA LYS A 280 -24.42 -6.84 -15.35
C LYS A 280 -23.59 -8.10 -15.55
N ASN A 281 -22.82 -8.47 -14.54
CA ASN A 281 -22.14 -9.76 -14.50
C ASN A 281 -23.10 -10.89 -14.10
N ASN A 282 -22.60 -12.12 -14.00
CA ASN A 282 -23.42 -13.29 -13.64
C ASN A 282 -24.00 -13.23 -12.21
N ARG A 283 -23.52 -12.31 -11.37
CA ARG A 283 -24.06 -12.03 -10.03
C ARG A 283 -25.11 -10.91 -10.04
N GLY A 284 -25.39 -10.32 -11.21
CA GLY A 284 -26.28 -9.17 -11.34
C GLY A 284 -25.64 -7.84 -10.93
N GLU A 285 -24.33 -7.81 -10.63
CA GLU A 285 -23.60 -6.61 -10.22
C GLU A 285 -23.27 -5.75 -11.45
N THR A 286 -23.55 -4.45 -11.34
CA THR A 286 -23.14 -3.42 -12.30
C THR A 286 -21.74 -2.89 -12.00
N PRO A 287 -21.12 -2.11 -12.90
CA PRO A 287 -19.87 -1.41 -12.58
C PRO A 287 -19.99 -0.50 -11.34
N ALA A 288 -21.16 0.07 -11.07
CA ALA A 288 -21.44 0.84 -9.87
C ALA A 288 -21.42 -0.03 -8.61
N ASP A 289 -22.01 -1.23 -8.67
CA ASP A 289 -22.00 -2.19 -7.55
C ASP A 289 -20.58 -2.70 -7.28
N VAL A 290 -19.79 -2.94 -8.33
CA VAL A 290 -18.37 -3.31 -8.21
C VAL A 290 -17.57 -2.20 -7.51
N VAL A 291 -17.84 -0.94 -7.83
CA VAL A 291 -17.23 0.22 -7.15
C VAL A 291 -17.71 0.31 -5.69
N ALA A 292 -18.96 -0.04 -5.41
CA ALA A 292 -19.49 -0.07 -4.05
C ALA A 292 -18.89 -1.22 -3.19
N SER A 293 -18.41 -2.28 -3.83
CA SER A 293 -17.82 -3.45 -3.15
C SER A 293 -16.54 -3.10 -2.38
N ARG A 294 -16.21 -3.94 -1.37
CA ARG A 294 -14.97 -3.85 -0.60
C ARG A 294 -13.71 -4.22 -1.41
N TRP A 295 -13.86 -4.61 -2.67
CA TRP A 295 -12.79 -5.09 -3.52
C TRP A 295 -12.31 -4.05 -4.55
N CYS A 296 -12.82 -2.82 -4.51
CA CYS A 296 -12.31 -1.71 -5.29
C CYS A 296 -10.95 -1.24 -4.72
N TYR A 297 -9.92 -1.18 -5.56
CA TYR A 297 -8.54 -0.94 -5.13
C TYR A 297 -8.06 0.52 -5.33
N ALA A 298 -8.84 1.36 -6.01
CA ALA A 298 -8.47 2.74 -6.35
C ALA A 298 -9.68 3.69 -6.27
N ASP A 299 -9.48 4.87 -5.69
CA ASP A 299 -10.34 6.07 -5.74
C ASP A 299 -11.83 5.80 -5.57
N GLN A 300 -12.19 4.98 -4.58
CA GLN A 300 -13.56 4.50 -4.41
C GLN A 300 -14.56 5.64 -4.21
N SER A 301 -14.19 6.70 -3.47
CA SER A 301 -15.05 7.87 -3.29
C SER A 301 -15.25 8.62 -4.61
N GLU A 302 -14.17 8.97 -5.30
CA GLU A 302 -14.22 9.75 -6.54
C GLU A 302 -15.03 9.03 -7.63
N LYS A 303 -14.87 7.71 -7.75
CA LYS A 303 -15.66 6.90 -8.69
C LYS A 303 -17.14 6.91 -8.33
N ARG A 304 -17.50 6.77 -7.05
CA ARG A 304 -18.92 6.83 -6.62
C ARG A 304 -19.52 8.19 -6.91
N ASP A 305 -18.78 9.26 -6.63
CA ASP A 305 -19.21 10.63 -6.87
C ASP A 305 -19.40 10.89 -8.36
N TRP A 306 -18.45 10.43 -9.19
CA TRP A 306 -18.52 10.53 -10.64
C TRP A 306 -19.69 9.73 -11.22
N ILE A 307 -19.91 8.49 -10.79
CA ILE A 307 -21.05 7.66 -11.23
C ILE A 307 -22.37 8.34 -10.86
N SER A 308 -22.52 8.76 -9.59
CA SER A 308 -23.75 9.39 -9.09
C SER A 308 -24.04 10.74 -9.77
N SER A 309 -23.00 11.52 -10.06
CA SER A 309 -23.12 12.77 -10.82
C SER A 309 -23.55 12.51 -12.27
N THR A 310 -22.94 11.52 -12.92
CA THR A 310 -23.22 11.18 -14.32
C THR A 310 -24.61 10.61 -14.50
N GLN A 311 -25.06 9.72 -13.61
CA GLN A 311 -26.43 9.18 -13.64
C GLN A 311 -27.48 10.28 -13.44
N ARG A 312 -27.28 11.22 -12.50
CA ARG A 312 -28.17 12.38 -12.32
C ARG A 312 -28.27 13.25 -13.57
N ARG A 313 -27.15 13.49 -14.28
CA ARG A 313 -27.15 14.24 -15.54
C ARG A 313 -27.96 13.52 -16.63
N LEU A 314 -27.87 12.20 -16.71
CA LEU A 314 -28.64 11.40 -17.65
C LEU A 314 -30.14 11.43 -17.31
N GLU A 315 -30.50 11.35 -16.03
CA GLU A 315 -31.89 11.44 -15.57
C GLU A 315 -32.49 12.83 -15.83
N ALA A 316 -31.75 13.90 -15.56
CA ALA A 316 -32.16 15.28 -15.83
C ALA A 316 -32.34 15.57 -17.34
N SER A 317 -31.68 14.80 -18.20
CA SER A 317 -31.80 14.90 -19.66
C SER A 317 -32.99 14.08 -20.21
N ARG A 318 -33.69 13.31 -19.37
CA ARG A 318 -34.82 12.47 -19.77
C ARG A 318 -36.14 13.28 -19.69
N PRO A 319 -37.03 13.21 -20.71
CA PRO A 319 -38.31 13.93 -20.66
C PRO A 319 -39.19 13.45 -19.50
N PRO A 320 -39.97 14.34 -18.85
CA PRO A 320 -40.69 14.01 -17.63
C PRO A 320 -41.83 13.02 -17.90
N ALA A 321 -41.75 11.85 -17.27
CA ALA A 321 -42.89 10.96 -17.12
C ALA A 321 -43.56 11.20 -15.75
N GLY A 322 -44.84 11.58 -15.80
CA GLY A 322 -45.88 11.44 -14.77
C GLY A 322 -45.49 11.57 -13.30
N SER A 323 -45.83 12.72 -12.69
CA SER A 323 -45.62 12.98 -11.26
C SER A 323 -46.49 12.09 -10.36
N SER A 324 -45.91 11.53 -9.30
CA SER A 324 -46.63 11.23 -8.07
C SER A 324 -45.75 11.58 -6.86
N ALA A 325 -46.26 12.47 -6.02
CA ALA A 325 -45.60 13.00 -4.83
C ALA A 325 -45.44 11.95 -3.71
N PRO A 326 -44.41 12.05 -2.84
CA PRO A 326 -44.37 11.27 -1.61
C PRO A 326 -44.79 12.10 -0.39
N THR A 327 -45.62 11.47 0.43
CA THR A 327 -46.05 11.87 1.77
C THR A 327 -44.94 11.79 2.81
N ALA A 328 -45.02 12.68 3.80
CA ALA A 328 -44.14 12.75 4.96
C ALA A 328 -44.43 11.65 6.00
N ALA A 329 -43.38 10.99 6.47
CA ALA A 329 -43.02 10.77 7.89
C ALA A 329 -42.16 9.50 8.08
N SER A 330 -40.89 9.68 8.48
CA SER A 330 -40.31 8.84 9.54
C SER A 330 -39.16 9.61 10.18
N ALA A 331 -39.30 9.90 11.48
CA ALA A 331 -38.26 10.39 12.35
C ALA A 331 -37.45 9.19 12.87
N GLY A 332 -36.11 9.30 12.91
CA GLY A 332 -35.28 8.37 13.68
C GLY A 332 -33.96 7.88 13.06
N ALA A 333 -33.50 8.39 11.92
CA ALA A 333 -32.17 8.06 11.40
C ALA A 333 -31.19 9.23 11.62
N LYS A 334 -30.04 8.96 12.29
CA LYS A 334 -28.93 9.92 12.38
C LYS A 334 -28.53 10.34 10.96
N LYS A 335 -28.55 11.65 10.67
CA LYS A 335 -28.06 12.20 9.39
C LYS A 335 -26.57 11.88 9.27
N GLN A 336 -26.18 11.18 8.20
CA GLN A 336 -24.79 11.01 7.83
C GLN A 336 -24.19 12.40 7.56
N LEU A 337 -22.97 12.65 8.04
CA LEU A 337 -22.28 13.89 7.74
C LEU A 337 -22.17 14.03 6.21
N ASP A 338 -22.53 15.19 5.68
CA ASP A 338 -22.53 15.44 4.25
C ASP A 338 -21.08 15.51 3.76
N PRO A 339 -20.66 14.72 2.76
CA PRO A 339 -19.26 14.71 2.31
C PRO A 339 -18.76 16.08 1.79
N SER A 340 -19.65 17.01 1.42
CA SER A 340 -19.29 18.34 0.92
C SER A 340 -19.42 19.40 2.02
N PHE A 341 -18.30 19.64 2.74
CA PHE A 341 -18.22 20.63 3.83
C PHE A 341 -17.65 22.00 3.39
N THR A 342 -17.27 22.17 2.13
CA THR A 342 -16.59 23.39 1.65
C THR A 342 -17.49 24.62 1.65
N ASP A 343 -18.80 24.41 1.46
CA ASP A 343 -19.80 25.48 1.33
C ASP A 343 -20.56 25.73 2.65
N TRP A 344 -20.06 25.20 3.76
CA TRP A 344 -20.77 25.25 5.04
C TRP A 344 -20.33 26.45 5.85
N ASP A 345 -21.32 27.20 6.33
CA ASP A 345 -21.11 28.19 7.37
C ASP A 345 -21.16 27.49 8.74
N PHE A 346 -20.09 27.64 9.51
CA PHE A 346 -19.98 27.07 10.84
C PHE A 346 -20.36 28.13 11.87
N ILE A 347 -21.54 27.97 12.44
CA ILE A 347 -22.10 28.84 13.45
C ILE A 347 -21.64 28.32 14.81
N LEU A 348 -20.65 28.99 15.38
CA LEU A 348 -20.41 28.90 16.83
C LEU A 348 -21.70 29.36 17.51
N GLN A 349 -22.32 28.50 18.31
CA GLN A 349 -23.58 28.84 18.97
C GLN A 349 -23.36 30.04 19.90
N ASP A 350 -23.81 31.23 19.45
CA ASP A 350 -23.69 32.45 20.23
C ASP A 350 -24.59 32.41 21.46
N ASN A 351 -24.01 32.86 22.58
CA ASN A 351 -24.46 32.83 23.98
C ASN A 351 -24.18 31.58 24.82
N LYS A 352 -23.73 30.44 24.26
CA LYS A 352 -23.12 29.34 25.06
C LYS A 352 -22.11 28.56 24.23
N LYS A 353 -20.85 29.02 24.21
CA LYS A 353 -19.70 28.20 23.80
C LYS A 353 -19.68 26.94 24.67
N GLN A 354 -20.28 25.84 24.20
CA GLN A 354 -20.23 24.57 24.93
C GLN A 354 -18.81 24.01 24.77
N LEU A 355 -17.95 24.33 25.72
CA LEU A 355 -16.62 23.76 25.85
C LEU A 355 -16.76 22.25 26.06
N ILE A 356 -16.19 21.47 25.14
CA ILE A 356 -16.21 20.00 25.19
C ILE A 356 -14.86 19.42 25.60
N GLY A 357 -13.77 20.21 25.55
CA GLY A 357 -12.46 19.79 26.03
C GLY A 357 -11.47 20.95 26.14
N ARG A 358 -10.53 20.84 27.09
CA ARG A 358 -9.43 21.81 27.30
C ARG A 358 -8.13 21.05 27.43
N GLY A 359 -7.12 21.38 26.62
CA GLY A 359 -5.82 20.70 26.62
C GLY A 359 -4.65 21.63 26.30
N GLY A 360 -3.44 21.08 26.23
CA GLY A 360 -2.20 21.83 25.96
C GLY A 360 -2.12 22.49 24.57
N PHE A 361 -3.08 22.17 23.70
CA PHE A 361 -3.13 22.58 22.29
C PHE A 361 -4.39 23.41 21.96
N GLY A 362 -5.07 23.97 22.96
CA GLY A 362 -6.22 24.86 22.78
C GLY A 362 -7.53 24.35 23.40
N GLU A 363 -8.60 25.05 23.06
CA GLU A 363 -9.96 24.79 23.57
C GLU A 363 -10.82 24.21 22.45
N VAL A 364 -11.57 23.14 22.75
CA VAL A 364 -12.46 22.48 21.80
C VAL A 364 -13.90 22.80 22.15
N TYR A 365 -14.64 23.29 21.16
CA TYR A 365 -16.03 23.69 21.30
C TYR A 365 -16.93 22.86 20.39
N LYS A 366 -18.19 22.71 20.80
CA LYS A 366 -19.25 22.21 19.92
C LYS A 366 -19.74 23.35 19.02
N ALA A 367 -19.88 23.10 17.72
CA ALA A 367 -20.43 24.06 16.76
C ALA A 367 -21.55 23.42 15.93
N LEU A 368 -22.41 24.27 15.35
CA LEU A 368 -23.49 23.85 14.47
C LEU A 368 -23.25 24.41 13.07
N THR A 369 -23.54 23.62 12.06
CA THR A 369 -23.41 24.05 10.65
C THR A 369 -24.72 24.67 10.19
N ASP A 370 -24.67 25.48 9.14
CA ASP A 370 -25.84 25.98 8.39
C ASP A 370 -26.81 24.87 7.95
N ARG A 371 -26.29 23.65 7.74
CA ARG A 371 -27.09 22.44 7.45
C ARG A 371 -27.58 21.70 8.70
N ASN A 372 -27.51 22.32 9.86
CA ASN A 372 -27.94 21.81 11.16
C ASN A 372 -27.22 20.50 11.56
N GLN A 373 -25.93 20.38 11.21
CA GLN A 373 -25.07 19.30 11.66
C GLN A 373 -24.16 19.75 12.79
N THR A 374 -23.87 18.85 13.73
CA THR A 374 -23.03 19.17 14.87
C THR A 374 -21.59 18.73 14.63
N VAL A 375 -20.64 19.62 14.89
CA VAL A 375 -19.20 19.39 14.69
C VAL A 375 -18.39 19.83 15.91
N ALA A 376 -17.12 19.42 15.96
CA ALA A 376 -16.15 19.91 16.94
C ALA A 376 -15.21 20.92 16.29
N VAL A 377 -14.96 22.04 16.99
CA VAL A 377 -14.00 23.06 16.56
C VAL A 377 -12.93 23.26 17.62
N LYS A 378 -11.67 22.99 17.26
CA LYS A 378 -10.49 23.27 18.09
C LYS A 378 -9.99 24.68 17.76
N VAL A 379 -9.86 25.52 18.77
CA VAL A 379 -9.45 26.93 18.65
C VAL A 379 -8.08 27.12 19.29
N LEU A 380 -7.13 27.59 18.49
CA LEU A 380 -5.80 28.00 18.94
C LEU A 380 -5.65 29.52 18.80
N PRO A 381 -5.69 30.29 19.90
CA PRO A 381 -5.58 31.74 19.84
C PRO A 381 -4.18 32.17 19.37
N LEU A 382 -4.12 33.20 18.50
CA LEU A 382 -2.86 33.81 18.05
C LEU A 382 -2.29 34.83 19.04
N SER A 383 -3.11 35.29 19.99
CA SER A 383 -2.77 36.39 20.90
C SER A 383 -2.99 35.95 22.36
N GLY A 384 -1.90 35.65 23.07
CA GLY A 384 -1.89 35.28 24.49
C GLY A 384 -0.55 35.62 25.14
N THR A 385 -0.62 36.27 26.31
CA THR A 385 0.46 36.96 27.02
C THR A 385 1.75 36.14 27.24
N GLY A 386 2.90 36.74 26.90
CA GLY A 386 4.22 36.38 27.45
C GLY A 386 4.97 35.16 26.88
N GLN A 387 4.37 34.31 26.03
CA GLN A 387 5.03 33.10 25.49
C GLN A 387 4.97 32.97 23.95
N SER A 388 5.19 34.08 23.24
CA SER A 388 5.04 34.18 21.77
C SER A 388 5.71 33.03 20.99
N GLY A 389 6.96 32.66 21.32
CA GLY A 389 7.70 31.62 20.59
C GLY A 389 7.21 30.17 20.80
N LYS A 390 6.65 29.81 21.96
CA LYS A 390 6.14 28.45 22.22
C LYS A 390 4.76 28.24 21.59
N LEU A 391 3.90 29.25 21.71
CA LEU A 391 2.57 29.24 21.12
C LEU A 391 2.64 29.17 19.59
N GLN A 392 3.54 29.94 18.97
CA GLN A 392 3.73 29.95 17.53
C GLN A 392 4.24 28.60 17.00
N LYS A 393 5.16 27.94 17.73
CA LYS A 393 5.59 26.57 17.43
C LYS A 393 4.44 25.57 17.52
N ALA A 394 3.56 25.68 18.52
CA ALA A 394 2.40 24.81 18.66
C ALA A 394 1.40 24.98 17.50
N VAL A 395 1.14 26.22 17.09
CA VAL A 395 0.29 26.52 15.91
C VAL A 395 0.89 25.94 14.63
N GLU A 396 2.21 26.05 14.44
CA GLU A 396 2.88 25.49 13.27
C GLU A 396 2.83 23.96 13.24
N MET A 397 3.00 23.30 14.38
CA MET A 397 2.86 21.84 14.52
C MET A 397 1.45 21.39 14.14
N GLU A 398 0.42 22.08 14.64
CA GLU A 398 -0.98 21.79 14.30
C GLU A 398 -1.27 22.00 12.82
N LYS A 399 -0.75 23.06 12.19
CA LYS A 399 -0.91 23.26 10.74
C LYS A 399 -0.32 22.10 9.93
N ARG A 400 0.85 21.59 10.33
CA ARG A 400 1.43 20.40 9.69
C ARG A 400 0.55 19.16 9.89
N GLY A 401 0.00 18.99 11.10
CA GLY A 401 -0.96 17.93 11.42
C GLY A 401 -2.23 18.02 10.57
N VAL A 402 -2.74 19.24 10.33
CA VAL A 402 -3.91 19.50 9.47
C VAL A 402 -3.68 19.03 8.05
N GLU A 403 -2.52 19.34 7.45
CA GLU A 403 -2.20 18.87 6.08
C GLU A 403 -2.16 17.33 5.99
N ILE A 404 -1.73 16.67 7.06
CA ILE A 404 -1.74 15.21 7.15
C ILE A 404 -3.19 14.69 7.27
N ILE A 405 -3.93 15.11 8.30
CA ILE A 405 -5.24 14.55 8.61
C ILE A 405 -6.30 14.86 7.54
N LYS A 406 -6.14 15.96 6.80
CA LYS A 406 -7.06 16.36 5.71
C LYS A 406 -7.18 15.32 4.59
N ARG A 407 -6.14 14.53 4.34
CA ARG A 407 -6.14 13.46 3.33
C ARG A 407 -6.43 12.06 3.88
N LEU A 408 -6.76 11.95 5.17
CA LEU A 408 -7.05 10.67 5.81
C LEU A 408 -8.55 10.43 5.92
N SER A 409 -9.00 9.24 5.53
CA SER A 409 -10.36 8.76 5.80
C SER A 409 -10.33 7.30 6.22
N HIS A 410 -10.61 7.04 7.50
CA HIS A 410 -10.61 5.70 8.07
C HIS A 410 -11.54 5.68 9.31
N PRO A 411 -12.33 4.63 9.54
CA PRO A 411 -13.29 4.58 10.66
C PRO A 411 -12.65 4.83 12.03
N ASN A 412 -11.40 4.39 12.22
CA ASN A 412 -10.64 4.56 13.46
C ASN A 412 -9.74 5.80 13.54
N ILE A 413 -9.92 6.76 12.64
CA ILE A 413 -9.21 8.05 12.65
C ILE A 413 -10.26 9.17 12.68
N LEU A 414 -9.96 10.26 13.38
CA LEU A 414 -10.80 11.45 13.41
C LEU A 414 -10.96 12.05 12.01
N GLN A 415 -12.20 12.24 11.56
CA GLN A 415 -12.50 12.84 10.27
C GLN A 415 -12.32 14.37 10.34
N PHE A 416 -11.38 14.87 9.54
CA PHE A 416 -11.21 16.29 9.29
C PHE A 416 -12.29 16.82 8.35
N LEU A 417 -12.78 18.04 8.62
CA LEU A 417 -13.78 18.73 7.80
C LEU A 417 -13.18 19.97 7.12
N LYS A 418 -12.66 20.92 7.91
CA LYS A 418 -12.17 22.22 7.43
C LYS A 418 -11.17 22.82 8.41
N CYS A 419 -10.32 23.74 7.91
CA CYS A 419 -9.46 24.58 8.72
C CYS A 419 -9.62 26.04 8.27
N GLU A 420 -9.73 26.96 9.22
CA GLU A 420 -9.83 28.40 8.97
C GLU A 420 -8.80 29.16 9.80
N GLN A 421 -8.04 30.04 9.14
CA GLN A 421 -7.17 30.99 9.81
C GLN A 421 -7.89 32.33 9.90
N LYS A 422 -8.17 32.79 11.13
CA LYS A 422 -8.74 34.11 11.42
C LYS A 422 -7.68 35.00 12.07
N SER A 423 -7.98 36.29 12.22
CA SER A 423 -7.08 37.27 12.84
C SER A 423 -6.80 36.98 14.33
N ASP A 424 -7.71 36.27 14.99
CA ASP A 424 -7.66 35.94 16.42
C ASP A 424 -7.14 34.52 16.71
N GLY A 425 -7.09 33.63 15.72
CA GLY A 425 -6.70 32.23 15.96
C GLY A 425 -6.79 31.30 14.74
N LEU A 426 -6.32 30.07 14.93
CA LEU A 426 -6.52 28.93 14.03
C LEU A 426 -7.73 28.11 14.51
N TYR A 427 -8.65 27.81 13.61
CA TYR A 427 -9.89 27.07 13.86
C TYR A 427 -9.89 25.78 13.04
N ILE A 428 -9.89 24.64 13.72
CA ILE A 428 -9.85 23.31 13.07
C ILE A 428 -11.19 22.61 13.32
N PHE A 429 -11.94 22.36 12.26
CA PHE A 429 -13.26 21.72 12.29
C PHE A 429 -13.14 20.23 11.95
N THR A 430 -13.72 19.40 12.81
CA THR A 430 -13.68 17.93 12.74
C THR A 430 -15.06 17.34 13.05
N GLU A 431 -15.26 16.05 12.74
CA GLU A 431 -16.46 15.36 13.24
C GLU A 431 -16.58 15.48 14.76
N LEU A 432 -17.80 15.64 15.28
CA LEU A 432 -18.01 15.56 16.72
C LEU A 432 -18.00 14.09 17.14
N VAL A 433 -16.95 13.67 17.84
CA VAL A 433 -16.89 12.33 18.43
C VAL A 433 -17.68 12.31 19.73
N SER A 434 -18.86 11.68 19.70
CA SER A 434 -19.67 11.45 20.90
C SER A 434 -19.11 10.29 21.72
N GLY A 435 -18.38 10.59 22.79
CA GLY A 435 -17.69 9.59 23.60
C GLY A 435 -16.73 10.23 24.60
N HIS A 436 -15.80 9.43 25.14
CA HIS A 436 -14.73 9.87 26.04
C HIS A 436 -13.40 9.25 25.61
N SER A 437 -12.28 9.88 25.98
CA SER A 437 -10.98 9.23 25.82
C SER A 437 -10.90 7.97 26.69
N LEU A 438 -10.07 7.00 26.28
CA LEU A 438 -9.83 5.81 27.10
C LEU A 438 -9.24 6.19 28.46
N PHE A 439 -8.40 7.23 28.52
CA PHE A 439 -7.89 7.80 29.77
C PHE A 439 -9.01 8.25 30.71
N GLU A 440 -9.92 9.11 30.22
CA GLU A 440 -11.03 9.61 31.03
C GLU A 440 -11.96 8.49 31.50
N LEU A 441 -12.18 7.47 30.67
CA LEU A 441 -12.99 6.32 31.04
C LEU A 441 -12.36 5.52 32.19
N MET A 442 -11.05 5.27 32.15
CA MET A 442 -10.34 4.63 33.27
C MET A 442 -10.47 5.44 34.55
N GLN A 443 -10.25 6.76 34.46
CA GLN A 443 -10.34 7.66 35.61
C GLN A 443 -11.75 7.69 36.21
N ARG A 444 -12.79 7.76 35.36
CA ARG A 444 -14.19 7.77 35.81
C ARG A 444 -14.63 6.44 36.41
N GLN A 445 -14.15 5.33 35.88
CA GLN A 445 -14.45 4.00 36.43
C GLN A 445 -13.59 3.66 37.65
N ASN A 446 -12.49 4.41 37.84
CA ASN A 446 -11.45 4.16 38.83
C ASN A 446 -10.96 2.70 38.82
N LYS A 447 -10.90 2.09 37.63
CA LYS A 447 -10.53 0.69 37.40
C LYS A 447 -9.89 0.53 36.02
N PRO A 448 -8.94 -0.41 35.87
CA PRO A 448 -8.41 -0.75 34.56
C PRO A 448 -9.47 -1.44 33.71
N PHE A 449 -9.27 -1.42 32.39
CA PHE A 449 -10.13 -2.16 31.49
C PHE A 449 -9.88 -3.66 31.60
N LYS A 450 -10.95 -4.44 31.45
CA LYS A 450 -10.84 -5.90 31.32
C LYS A 450 -10.12 -6.25 30.02
N GLU A 451 -9.34 -7.33 30.04
CA GLU A 451 -8.57 -7.80 28.89
C GLU A 451 -9.41 -7.94 27.61
N SER A 452 -10.67 -8.38 27.71
CA SER A 452 -11.59 -8.47 26.56
C SER A 452 -11.84 -7.12 25.90
N GLY A 453 -12.04 -6.06 26.70
CA GLY A 453 -12.22 -4.70 26.20
C GLY A 453 -10.92 -4.16 25.61
N VAL A 454 -9.79 -4.38 26.30
CA VAL A 454 -8.46 -4.00 25.79
C VAL A 454 -8.20 -4.66 24.43
N ARG A 455 -8.50 -5.94 24.28
CA ARG A 455 -8.35 -6.68 23.01
C ARG A 455 -9.17 -6.07 21.87
N ASP A 456 -10.41 -5.67 22.15
CA ASP A 456 -11.27 -5.03 21.15
C ASP A 456 -10.79 -3.62 20.78
N PHE A 457 -10.36 -2.82 21.75
CA PHE A 457 -9.76 -1.52 21.51
C PHE A 457 -8.46 -1.65 20.71
N SER A 458 -7.57 -2.57 21.11
CA SER A 458 -6.32 -2.87 20.44
C SER A 458 -6.51 -3.23 18.96
N ARG A 459 -7.53 -4.04 18.63
CA ARG A 459 -7.83 -4.40 17.24
C ARG A 459 -8.14 -3.16 16.39
N GLN A 460 -8.93 -2.23 16.94
CA GLN A 460 -9.32 -1.00 16.26
C GLN A 460 -8.16 0.00 16.15
N ILE A 461 -7.36 0.14 17.21
CA ILE A 461 -6.15 0.98 17.20
C ILE A 461 -5.16 0.46 16.15
N CYS A 462 -4.92 -0.85 16.10
CA CYS A 462 -4.08 -1.48 15.08
C CYS A 462 -4.60 -1.25 13.66
N SER A 463 -5.93 -1.25 13.45
CA SER A 463 -6.52 -0.91 12.14
C SER A 463 -6.16 0.51 11.73
N GLY A 464 -6.31 1.47 12.65
CA GLY A 464 -5.92 2.88 12.41
C GLY A 464 -4.43 3.04 12.14
N LEU A 465 -3.56 2.43 12.96
CA LEU A 465 -2.11 2.49 12.77
C LEU A 465 -1.67 1.83 11.46
N ASN A 466 -2.23 0.67 11.12
CA ASN A 466 -1.92 0.00 9.86
C ASN A 466 -2.29 0.85 8.65
N PHE A 467 -3.44 1.53 8.70
CA PHE A 467 -3.83 2.50 7.68
C PHE A 467 -2.78 3.62 7.56
N LEU A 468 -2.37 4.25 8.67
CA LEU A 468 -1.35 5.31 8.66
C LEU A 468 0.01 4.83 8.12
N HIS A 469 0.43 3.62 8.49
CA HIS A 469 1.76 3.11 8.14
C HIS A 469 1.85 2.56 6.71
N CYS A 470 0.73 2.15 6.11
CA CYS A 470 0.68 1.56 4.76
C CYS A 470 0.25 2.55 3.67
N GLN A 471 0.45 3.85 3.88
CA GLN A 471 0.12 4.87 2.88
C GLN A 471 1.03 4.75 1.65
N PRO A 472 0.49 4.88 0.42
CA PRO A 472 1.26 4.68 -0.82
C PRO A 472 2.45 5.64 -1.02
N GLU A 473 2.32 6.88 -0.53
CA GLU A 473 3.31 7.95 -0.73
C GLU A 473 4.43 7.94 0.33
N GLY A 474 4.24 7.20 1.43
CA GLY A 474 5.17 7.15 2.56
C GLY A 474 4.41 6.93 3.87
N ALA A 475 5.03 6.25 4.84
CA ALA A 475 4.37 5.95 6.11
C ALA A 475 4.09 7.24 6.89
N ILE A 476 2.87 7.37 7.42
CA ILE A 476 2.49 8.47 8.31
C ILE A 476 2.65 7.99 9.74
N LEU A 477 3.55 8.61 10.49
CA LEU A 477 3.77 8.32 11.90
C LEU A 477 2.91 9.25 12.74
N HIS A 478 2.18 8.70 13.72
CA HIS A 478 1.36 9.50 14.62
C HIS A 478 2.20 10.18 15.71
N ARG A 479 3.21 9.48 16.25
CA ARG A 479 4.18 9.95 17.27
C ARG A 479 3.61 10.39 18.63
N ASP A 480 2.31 10.21 18.89
CA ASP A 480 1.70 10.52 20.20
C ASP A 480 0.52 9.59 20.53
N ILE A 481 0.73 8.29 20.36
CA ILE A 481 -0.25 7.25 20.72
C ILE A 481 -0.22 7.05 22.25
N LYS A 482 -1.37 7.30 22.90
CA LYS A 482 -1.61 7.16 24.34
C LYS A 482 -3.10 7.16 24.62
N SER A 483 -3.55 6.68 25.79
CA SER A 483 -4.99 6.56 26.09
C SER A 483 -5.77 7.88 26.09
N SER A 484 -5.11 9.02 26.29
CA SER A 484 -5.75 10.35 26.22
C SER A 484 -6.04 10.81 24.78
N ASN A 485 -5.33 10.24 23.79
CA ASN A 485 -5.46 10.58 22.36
C ASN A 485 -6.27 9.51 21.60
N ILE A 486 -7.02 8.69 22.32
CA ILE A 486 -7.84 7.61 21.77
C ILE A 486 -9.23 7.75 22.34
N MET A 487 -10.20 8.14 21.52
CA MET A 487 -11.61 8.28 21.93
C MET A 487 -12.39 7.01 21.64
N LEU A 488 -13.20 6.57 22.61
CA LEU A 488 -14.21 5.54 22.42
C LEU A 488 -15.57 6.21 22.23
N THR A 489 -16.19 6.00 21.07
CA THR A 489 -17.53 6.51 20.80
C THR A 489 -18.59 5.71 21.54
N ASN A 490 -19.78 6.28 21.69
CA ASN A 490 -20.94 5.60 22.28
C ASN A 490 -21.38 4.35 21.48
N GLU A 491 -20.97 4.25 20.21
CA GLU A 491 -21.18 3.10 19.33
C GLU A 491 -20.10 2.01 19.48
N GLY A 492 -19.14 2.18 20.39
CA GLY A 492 -18.07 1.21 20.62
C GLY A 492 -16.92 1.29 19.60
N VAL A 493 -16.83 2.37 18.84
CA VAL A 493 -15.78 2.59 17.84
C VAL A 493 -14.65 3.42 18.45
N ILE A 494 -13.41 3.03 18.24
CA ILE A 494 -12.23 3.81 18.63
C ILE A 494 -11.87 4.80 17.53
N LYS A 495 -11.53 6.04 17.88
CA LYS A 495 -10.93 7.03 16.99
C LYS A 495 -9.62 7.54 17.56
N LEU A 496 -8.55 7.44 16.76
CA LEU A 496 -7.30 8.15 17.01
C LEU A 496 -7.54 9.63 16.78
N ILE A 497 -7.25 10.42 17.80
CA ILE A 497 -7.39 11.87 17.80
C ILE A 497 -6.01 12.51 18.00
N ASP A 498 -5.87 13.75 17.54
CA ASP A 498 -4.65 14.58 17.68
C ASP A 498 -3.45 14.19 16.79
N PHE A 499 -3.38 14.85 15.64
CA PHE A 499 -2.30 14.69 14.66
C PHE A 499 -1.25 15.82 14.74
N GLY A 500 -1.22 16.61 15.82
CA GLY A 500 -0.30 17.74 15.96
C GLY A 500 1.19 17.34 15.92
N LEU A 501 1.51 16.09 16.27
CA LEU A 501 2.85 15.52 16.14
C LEU A 501 2.99 14.57 14.95
N ALA A 502 2.00 14.43 14.08
CA ALA A 502 2.10 13.49 12.97
C ALA A 502 3.21 13.89 11.98
N LYS A 503 3.80 12.91 11.29
CA LYS A 503 4.85 13.14 10.29
C LYS A 503 4.85 12.06 9.22
N GLU A 504 4.91 12.47 7.96
CA GLU A 504 5.14 11.57 6.83
C GLU A 504 6.63 11.27 6.65
N ILE A 505 6.97 10.01 6.37
CA ILE A 505 8.32 9.57 6.07
C ILE A 505 8.36 8.78 4.76
N VAL A 506 9.28 9.15 3.87
CA VAL A 506 9.49 8.47 2.58
C VAL A 506 10.53 7.36 2.79
N GLY A 507 10.10 6.10 2.83
CA GLY A 507 10.95 4.92 3.08
C GLY A 507 10.65 4.18 4.39
N THR A 508 11.41 3.13 4.71
CA THR A 508 11.15 2.29 5.91
C THR A 508 11.56 2.93 7.25
N CYS A 509 12.40 3.97 7.20
CA CYS A 509 12.79 4.81 8.34
C CYS A 509 12.96 6.25 7.83
N GLY A 510 12.49 7.24 8.60
CA GLY A 510 12.72 8.65 8.31
C GLY A 510 13.61 9.28 9.37
N LEU A 511 14.70 9.92 8.97
CA LEU A 511 15.50 10.73 9.87
C LEU A 511 14.73 12.04 10.15
N SER A 512 14.40 12.31 11.40
CA SER A 512 13.92 13.65 11.77
C SER A 512 15.10 14.54 12.06
N THR A 513 15.14 15.71 11.43
CA THR A 513 16.03 16.81 11.79
C THR A 513 15.57 17.42 13.12
N GLY A 514 16.49 17.54 14.07
CA GLY A 514 16.25 18.14 15.39
C GLY A 514 16.94 17.38 16.51
N VAL A 515 17.33 18.11 17.56
CA VAL A 515 18.12 17.62 18.70
C VAL A 515 17.26 16.85 19.72
N ASP A 516 15.93 17.08 19.74
CA ASP A 516 15.04 16.52 20.78
C ASP A 516 13.97 15.55 20.23
N PRO A 517 13.83 14.34 20.81
CA PRO A 517 12.69 13.46 20.60
C PRO A 517 11.35 14.14 20.87
N LYS A 518 10.38 13.92 19.99
CA LYS A 518 8.97 14.35 20.07
C LYS A 518 8.05 13.18 20.41
N GLY A 519 7.06 13.44 21.28
CA GLY A 519 6.11 12.47 21.82
C GLY A 519 5.90 12.67 23.32
N THR A 520 5.15 11.76 23.95
CA THR A 520 4.97 11.73 25.41
C THR A 520 6.03 10.84 26.05
N PRO A 521 6.86 11.32 27.01
CA PRO A 521 8.07 10.61 27.46
C PRO A 521 7.91 9.12 27.84
N TYR A 522 6.88 8.74 28.60
CA TYR A 522 6.65 7.34 29.00
C TYR A 522 6.20 6.41 27.85
N PHE A 523 5.85 6.98 26.71
CA PHE A 523 5.41 6.26 25.51
C PHE A 523 6.48 6.28 24.42
N MET A 524 7.62 6.94 24.65
CA MET A 524 8.70 7.04 23.68
C MET A 524 9.49 5.73 23.59
N ALA A 525 9.77 5.32 22.35
CA ALA A 525 10.57 4.12 22.09
C ALA A 525 12.06 4.36 22.43
N PRO A 526 12.78 3.37 22.97
CA PRO A 526 14.16 3.53 23.41
C PRO A 526 15.11 3.94 22.28
N GLU A 527 14.85 3.50 21.04
CA GLU A 527 15.66 3.88 19.87
C GLU A 527 15.65 5.38 19.56
N LEU A 528 14.66 6.13 20.06
CA LEU A 528 14.62 7.59 19.91
C LEU A 528 15.75 8.30 20.66
N PHE A 529 16.35 7.63 21.64
CA PHE A 529 17.44 8.14 22.48
C PHE A 529 18.81 7.56 22.09
N MET A 530 18.87 6.67 21.08
CA MET A 530 20.08 5.94 20.69
C MET A 530 20.72 6.45 19.38
N GLY A 531 20.26 7.58 18.84
CA GLY A 531 20.80 8.16 17.61
C GLY A 531 22.21 8.74 17.79
N GLU A 532 23.09 8.52 16.81
CA GLU A 532 24.37 9.24 16.69
C GLU A 532 24.17 10.47 15.79
N GLY A 533 24.50 11.67 16.29
CA GLY A 533 24.38 12.96 15.56
C GLY A 533 22.98 13.61 15.58
N ASP A 534 22.74 14.59 14.70
CA ASP A 534 21.50 15.40 14.62
C ASP A 534 20.26 14.66 14.06
N SER A 535 20.26 13.32 14.06
CA SER A 535 19.27 12.52 13.34
C SER A 535 18.57 11.49 14.24
N ILE A 536 17.26 11.67 14.44
CA ILE A 536 16.44 10.78 15.29
C ILE A 536 15.73 9.74 14.41
N PRO A 537 15.86 8.42 14.69
CA PRO A 537 15.39 7.34 13.82
C PRO A 537 13.90 7.02 14.04
N TYR A 538 13.01 7.89 13.57
CA TYR A 538 11.58 7.60 13.58
C TYR A 538 11.19 6.54 12.55
N SER A 539 10.31 5.62 12.93
CA SER A 539 9.76 4.59 12.05
C SER A 539 8.37 4.14 12.51
N ALA A 540 7.66 3.36 11.71
CA ALA A 540 6.40 2.73 12.12
C ALA A 540 6.54 1.95 13.45
N LYS A 541 7.74 1.45 13.78
CA LYS A 541 8.00 0.71 15.03
C LYS A 541 7.93 1.59 16.28
N THR A 542 8.19 2.88 16.17
CA THR A 542 8.09 3.79 17.32
C THR A 542 6.63 3.97 17.74
N ASP A 543 5.69 4.02 16.78
CA ASP A 543 4.25 4.03 17.08
C ASP A 543 3.78 2.68 17.65
N VAL A 544 4.36 1.56 17.19
CA VAL A 544 4.05 0.22 17.72
C VAL A 544 4.51 0.10 19.18
N TRP A 545 5.66 0.69 19.54
CA TRP A 545 6.10 0.78 20.93
C TRP A 545 5.12 1.58 21.79
N ALA A 546 4.77 2.79 21.35
CA ALA A 546 3.80 3.65 22.04
C ALA A 546 2.43 2.97 22.21
N PHE A 547 2.00 2.20 21.20
CA PHE A 547 0.82 1.34 21.31
C PHE A 547 0.97 0.27 22.40
N GLY A 548 2.12 -0.39 22.50
CA GLY A 548 2.42 -1.33 23.60
C GLY A 548 2.32 -0.68 24.97
N CYS A 549 2.91 0.51 25.15
CA CYS A 549 2.77 1.31 26.37
C CYS A 549 1.31 1.66 26.68
N THR A 550 0.53 1.99 25.65
CA THR A 550 -0.91 2.27 25.79
C THR A 550 -1.68 1.04 26.26
N VAL A 551 -1.41 -0.14 25.69
CA VAL A 551 -2.05 -1.39 26.14
C VAL A 551 -1.72 -1.67 27.61
N TYR A 552 -0.48 -1.46 28.03
CA TYR A 552 -0.09 -1.55 29.43
C TYR A 552 -0.90 -0.57 30.29
N GLU A 553 -0.95 0.71 29.91
CA GLU A 553 -1.70 1.75 30.60
C GLU A 553 -3.19 1.38 30.76
N LEU A 554 -3.81 0.79 29.73
CA LEU A 554 -5.22 0.36 29.80
C LEU A 554 -5.46 -0.75 30.84
N THR A 555 -4.44 -1.52 31.18
CA THR A 555 -4.50 -2.62 32.16
C THR A 555 -3.98 -2.24 33.55
N ALA A 556 -3.12 -1.23 33.64
CA ALA A 556 -2.46 -0.80 34.86
C ALA A 556 -2.94 0.56 35.40
N MET A 557 -3.71 1.32 34.60
CA MET A 557 -4.11 2.72 34.83
C MET A 557 -2.97 3.74 34.94
N GLU A 558 -1.73 3.30 34.76
CA GLU A 558 -0.54 4.14 34.78
C GLU A 558 0.35 3.75 33.58
N PRO A 559 1.07 4.70 32.99
CA PRO A 559 2.01 4.37 31.93
C PRO A 559 3.16 3.50 32.48
N PRO A 560 3.91 2.80 31.61
CA PRO A 560 5.10 2.07 32.03
C PRO A 560 6.08 3.00 32.77
N ASP A 561 6.69 2.47 33.84
CA ASP A 561 7.71 3.17 34.64
C ASP A 561 7.28 4.53 35.21
N ALA A 562 5.99 4.74 35.47
CA ALA A 562 5.43 5.98 36.03
C ALA A 562 6.11 6.47 37.32
N ASN A 563 6.75 5.55 38.07
CA ASN A 563 7.44 5.80 39.33
C ASN A 563 8.93 6.17 39.16
N VAL A 564 9.48 6.14 37.95
CA VAL A 564 10.89 6.46 37.68
C VAL A 564 11.03 7.96 37.33
N PRO A 565 11.80 8.76 38.08
CA PRO A 565 12.05 10.16 37.75
C PRO A 565 12.71 10.28 36.38
N GLN A 566 12.13 11.07 35.48
CA GLN A 566 12.70 11.31 34.16
C GLN A 566 14.03 12.05 34.26
N ILE A 567 15.07 11.52 33.62
CA ILE A 567 16.31 12.25 33.37
C ILE A 567 15.96 13.39 32.42
N ARG A 568 15.91 14.63 32.93
CA ARG A 568 15.83 15.82 32.09
C ARG A 568 17.15 15.96 31.36
N ILE A 569 17.19 15.53 30.11
CA ILE A 569 18.27 15.87 29.18
C ILE A 569 17.86 17.22 28.58
N GLY A 570 18.58 18.26 28.97
CA GLY A 570 18.34 19.65 28.56
C GLY A 570 19.10 20.03 27.30
#